data_AF-A0A8C4TKX1-F1
#
_entry.id   AF-A0A8C4TKX1-F1
#
_cell.length_a   1.000
_cell.length_b   1.000
_cell.length_c   1.000
_cell.angle_alpha   90.00
_cell.angle_beta   90.00
_cell.angle_gamma   90.00
#
_symmetry.space_group_name_H-M   'P 1'
#
loop_
_entity.id
_entity.type
_entity.pdbx_description
1 polymer ?
#
loop_
_entity_poly.entity_id
_entity_poly.type
_entity_poly.pdbx_seq_one_letter_code
_entity_poly.pdbx_strand_id
1 'polypeptide(L)'
;GYESRYHALATKIKEHVPDAEISGDKGRKTSFEITLNDQLIFSKLKMGGFPFDEDVIQEVKKASHGEPVSLIQKKKSGCIII
;
A
#
# COMPACT_ATOMS: atom_id res chain seq x y z
N GLY A 1 2.46 12.25 11.36
CA GLY A 1 3.46 11.37 10.73
C GLY A 1 2.76 10.29 9.91
N TYR A 2 3.46 9.57 9.03
CA TYR A 2 2.88 8.48 8.24
C TYR A 2 2.70 7.17 9.04
N GLU A 3 3.30 7.11 10.23
CA GLU A 3 3.27 5.97 11.13
C GLU A 3 1.83 5.51 11.48
N SER A 4 0.92 6.43 11.82
CA SER A 4 -0.47 6.07 12.12
C SER A 4 -1.20 5.43 10.93
N ARG A 5 -0.91 5.88 9.70
CA ARG A 5 -1.48 5.25 8.48
C ARG A 5 -0.87 3.88 8.23
N TYR A 6 0.44 3.75 8.43
CA TYR A 6 1.12 2.45 8.33
C TYR A 6 0.50 1.44 9.28
N HIS A 7 0.32 1.78 10.56
CA HIS A 7 -0.30 0.87 11.53
C HIS A 7 -1.75 0.54 11.17
N ALA A 8 -2.56 1.52 10.77
CA ALA A 8 -3.95 1.28 10.38
C ALA A 8 -4.05 0.31 9.18
N LEU A 9 -3.19 0.49 8.18
CA LEU A 9 -3.14 -0.38 7.01
C LEU A 9 -2.63 -1.78 7.38
N ALA A 10 -1.56 -1.85 8.19
CA ALA A 10 -0.99 -3.11 8.66
C ALA A 10 -2.01 -3.94 9.43
N THR A 11 -2.78 -3.32 10.33
CA THR A 11 -3.84 -4.00 11.07
C THR A 11 -4.88 -4.58 10.13
N LYS A 12 -5.41 -3.80 9.17
CA LYS A 12 -6.40 -4.30 8.20
C LYS A 12 -5.85 -5.44 7.34
N ILE A 13 -4.58 -5.36 6.94
CA ILE A 13 -3.95 -6.44 6.18
C ILE A 13 -3.89 -7.71 7.03
N LYS A 14 -3.44 -7.62 8.29
CA LYS A 14 -3.41 -8.78 9.20
C LYS A 14 -4.79 -9.37 9.49
N GLU A 15 -5.83 -8.54 9.58
CA GLU A 15 -7.21 -9.02 9.76
C GLU A 15 -7.69 -9.86 8.57
N HIS A 16 -7.21 -9.54 7.36
CA HIS A 16 -7.59 -10.25 6.15
C HIS A 16 -6.64 -11.38 5.75
N VAL A 17 -5.35 -11.23 6.06
CA VAL A 17 -4.26 -12.15 5.72
C VAL A 17 -3.36 -12.22 6.95
N PRO A 18 -3.68 -13.07 7.95
CA PRO A 18 -2.92 -13.15 9.20
C PRO A 18 -1.49 -13.66 9.00
N ASP A 19 -1.25 -14.45 7.94
CA ASP A 19 0.08 -14.92 7.51
C ASP A 19 0.93 -13.83 6.82
N ALA A 20 0.37 -12.64 6.55
CA ALA A 20 1.13 -11.58 5.89
C ALA A 20 2.17 -10.96 6.83
N GLU A 21 3.43 -11.00 6.42
CA GLU A 21 4.51 -10.30 7.10
C GLU A 21 4.54 -8.84 6.63
N ILE A 22 4.40 -7.90 7.57
CA ILE A 22 4.33 -6.47 7.28
C ILE A 22 5.50 -5.79 7.98
N SER A 23 6.41 -5.26 7.17
CA SER A 23 7.60 -4.54 7.61
C SER A 23 7.52 -3.09 7.15
N GLY A 24 7.93 -2.17 8.02
CA GLY A 24 7.81 -0.74 7.82
C GLY A 24 9.16 -0.05 8.00
N ASP A 25 9.80 0.29 6.90
CA ASP A 25 11.07 1.00 6.91
C ASP A 25 10.91 2.52 6.78
N LYS A 26 11.79 3.26 7.44
CA LYS A 26 11.86 4.72 7.31
C LYS A 26 12.56 5.07 6.01
N GLY A 27 11.78 5.15 4.94
CA GLY A 27 12.25 5.60 3.63
C GLY A 27 12.64 7.08 3.57
N ARG A 28 12.80 7.58 2.34
CA ARG A 28 13.14 8.97 2.06
C ARG A 28 12.08 9.91 2.67
N LYS A 29 12.50 11.10 3.13
CA LYS A 29 11.56 12.11 3.66
C LYS A 29 10.46 12.35 2.62
N THR A 30 9.20 12.29 3.08
CA THR A 30 7.95 12.47 2.31
C THR A 30 7.52 11.33 1.36
N SER A 31 8.34 10.29 1.15
CA SER A 31 7.95 9.12 0.35
C SER A 31 7.05 8.16 1.14
N PHE A 32 6.23 7.43 0.40
CA PHE A 32 5.42 6.33 0.91
C PHE A 32 5.36 5.28 -0.19
N GLU A 33 6.07 4.19 0.03
CA GLU A 33 6.30 3.14 -0.96
C GLU A 33 5.85 1.83 -0.33
N ILE A 34 5.12 1.04 -1.12
CA ILE A 34 4.65 -0.27 -0.68
C ILE A 34 5.26 -1.29 -1.63
N THR A 35 6.07 -2.16 -1.04
CA THR A 35 6.65 -3.33 -1.67
C THR A 35 5.93 -4.56 -1.19
N LEU A 36 5.71 -5.51 -2.10
CA LEU A 36 5.04 -6.75 -1.81
C LEU A 36 5.76 -7.87 -2.56
N ASN A 37 6.24 -8.90 -1.85
CA ASN A 37 7.09 -9.95 -2.41
C ASN A 37 8.25 -9.35 -3.23
N ASP A 38 8.98 -8.40 -2.65
CA ASP A 38 10.08 -7.65 -3.29
C ASP A 38 9.70 -6.81 -4.52
N GLN A 39 8.41 -6.73 -4.87
CA GLN A 39 7.93 -5.92 -6.00
C GLN A 39 7.29 -4.62 -5.52
N LEU A 40 7.74 -3.48 -6.04
CA LEU A 40 7.13 -2.18 -5.76
C LEU A 40 5.73 -2.11 -6.38
N ILE A 41 4.70 -2.29 -5.57
CA ILE A 41 3.30 -2.21 -6.01
C ILE A 41 2.74 -0.80 -5.92
N PHE A 42 3.30 0.09 -5.10
CA PHE A 42 2.84 1.48 -5.00
C PHE A 42 3.96 2.45 -4.66
N SER A 43 3.96 3.63 -5.28
CA SER A 43 4.86 4.73 -4.92
C SER A 43 4.11 6.05 -4.92
N LYS A 44 4.00 6.67 -3.74
CA LYS A 44 3.40 7.99 -3.56
C LYS A 44 4.11 9.07 -4.38
N LEU A 45 5.42 8.97 -4.55
CA LEU A 45 6.18 9.95 -5.34
C LEU A 45 5.75 9.93 -6.81
N LYS A 46 5.45 8.75 -7.35
CA LYS A 46 4.92 8.61 -8.71
C LYS A 46 3.45 9.02 -8.81
N MET A 47 2.64 8.68 -7.80
CA MET A 47 1.18 8.84 -7.84
C MET A 47 0.70 10.23 -7.37
N GLY A 48 1.52 10.95 -6.60
CA GLY A 48 1.15 12.22 -5.97
C GLY A 48 0.15 12.11 -4.81
N GLY A 49 -0.13 10.90 -4.31
CA GLY A 49 -1.15 10.65 -3.31
C GLY A 49 -0.95 9.36 -2.53
N PHE A 50 -1.85 9.08 -1.59
CA PHE A 50 -1.86 7.82 -0.85
C PHE A 50 -2.69 6.76 -1.57
N PRO A 51 -2.33 5.48 -1.40
CA PRO A 51 -3.16 4.38 -1.90
C PRO A 51 -4.44 4.28 -1.07
N PHE A 52 -5.43 3.59 -1.63
CA PHE A 52 -6.59 3.14 -0.87
C PHE A 52 -6.25 1.88 -0.10
N ASP A 53 -6.73 1.78 1.15
CA ASP A 53 -6.52 0.60 1.98
C ASP A 53 -7.01 -0.67 1.27
N GLU A 54 -8.17 -0.58 0.61
CA GLU A 54 -8.82 -1.70 -0.09
C GLU A 54 -7.99 -2.23 -1.26
N ASP A 55 -7.41 -1.34 -2.08
CA ASP A 55 -6.55 -1.75 -3.20
C ASP A 55 -5.29 -2.48 -2.70
N VAL A 56 -4.68 -2.00 -1.60
CA VAL A 56 -3.51 -2.67 -1.01
C VAL A 56 -3.90 -4.03 -0.46
N ILE A 57 -5.01 -4.14 0.28
CA ILE A 57 -5.49 -5.41 0.84
C ILE A 57 -5.79 -6.42 -0.29
N GLN A 58 -6.40 -5.97 -1.38
CA GLN A 58 -6.67 -6.84 -2.53
C GLN A 58 -5.38 -7.37 -3.16
N GLU A 59 -4.37 -6.53 -3.36
CA GLU A 59 -3.08 -6.97 -3.89
C GLU A 59 -2.37 -7.92 -2.91
N VAL A 60 -2.41 -7.66 -1.59
CA VAL A 60 -1.85 -8.59 -0.59
C VAL A 60 -2.57 -9.94 -0.62
N LYS A 61 -3.91 -9.93 -0.73
CA LYS A 61 -4.68 -11.17 -0.88
C LYS A 61 -4.25 -11.94 -2.11
N LYS A 62 -4.20 -11.31 -3.29
CA LYS A 62 -3.76 -11.97 -4.53
C LYS A 62 -2.38 -12.60 -4.36
N ALA A 63 -1.43 -11.85 -3.82
CA ALA A 63 -0.10 -12.36 -3.57
C ALA A 63 -0.08 -13.56 -2.63
N SER A 64 -0.91 -13.54 -1.59
CA SER A 64 -1.07 -14.65 -0.66
C SER A 64 -1.66 -15.90 -1.32
N HIS A 65 -2.43 -15.76 -2.40
CA HIS A 65 -2.93 -16.88 -3.21
C HIS A 65 -1.92 -17.34 -4.28
N GLY A 66 -0.75 -16.70 -4.38
CA GLY A 66 0.24 -16.97 -5.42
C GLY A 66 -0.07 -16.30 -6.76
N GLU A 67 -1.00 -15.35 -6.80
CA GLU A 67 -1.29 -14.58 -8.00
C GLU A 67 -0.27 -13.43 -8.20
N PRO A 68 0.00 -13.05 -9.46
CA PRO A 68 0.89 -11.93 -9.76
C PRO A 68 0.30 -10.61 -9.26
N VAL A 69 1.04 -9.92 -8.39
CA VAL A 69 0.67 -8.57 -7.97
C VAL A 69 1.04 -7.54 -9.01
N SER A 70 0.19 -6.53 -9.12
CA SER A 70 0.29 -5.45 -10.10
C SER A 70 0.46 -4.12 -9.40
N LEU A 71 1.02 -3.16 -10.15
CA LEU A 71 1.23 -1.81 -9.63
C LEU A 71 -0.12 -1.11 -9.45
N ILE A 72 -0.42 -0.72 -8.21
CA ILE A 72 -1.63 0.01 -7.84
C ILE A 72 -1.52 1.42 -8.44
N GLN A 73 -2.17 1.64 -9.59
CA GLN A 73 -2.24 2.96 -10.24
C GLN A 73 -3.43 3.81 -9.81
N LYS A 74 -4.25 3.29 -8.88
CA LYS A 74 -5.41 4.01 -8.35
C LYS A 74 -4.98 4.98 -7.24
N LYS A 75 -5.38 6.24 -7.38
CA LYS A 75 -5.27 7.28 -6.36
C LYS A 75 -6.65 7.74 -5.94
N LYS A 76 -6.78 8.20 -4.70
CA LYS A 76 -7.94 8.99 -4.27
C LYS A 76 -7.85 10.35 -4.94
N SER A 77 -8.39 10.47 -6.15
CA SER A 77 -8.47 11.72 -6.89
C SER A 77 -9.41 12.66 -6.14
N GLY A 78 -8.85 13.46 -5.22
CA GLY A 78 -9.45 14.73 -4.85
C GLY A 78 -9.36 15.66 -6.05
N CYS A 79 -10.26 15.47 -7.02
CA CYS A 79 -10.46 16.42 -8.10
C CYS A 79 -11.15 17.64 -7.46
N ILE A 80 -10.36 18.63 -7.07
CA ILE A 80 -10.88 19.99 -6.90
C ILE A 80 -10.64 20.63 -8.26
N ILE A 81 -11.69 20.71 -9.08
CA ILE A 81 -11.71 21.63 -10.21
C ILE A 81 -11.90 23.01 -9.56
N ILE A 82 -10.90 23.87 -9.69
CA ILE A 82 -10.99 25.31 -9.37
C ILE A 82 -11.66 26.06 -10.51
#